data_AF-A0A1A8ZN66-F1
#
_entry.id   AF-A0A1A8ZN66-F1
#
_cell.length_a   1.000
_cell.length_b   1.000
_cell.length_c   1.000
_cell.angle_alpha   90.00
_cell.angle_beta   90.00
_cell.angle_gamma   90.00
#
_symmetry.space_group_name_H-M   'P 1'
#
loop_
_entity.id
_entity.type
_entity.pdbx_description
1 polymer ?
#
loop_
_entity_poly.entity_id
_entity_poly.type
_entity_poly.pdbx_seq_one_letter_code
_entity_poly.pdbx_strand_id
1 'polypeptide(L)'
;MSLTGLPLLLLVAATTVAAAVTTARTWRRHRRWSHLTRAAAVLLTETLALLTAGLAVNRTAAFYPTWADLLPADTVHRDTGPARPGHLDHFITSRAGRAPTAPITFTWHPPRWTSWPLTAAPTVVVPADYPQHPTWRYPVIVLTDPANPTQENTAAHTAENHAGPAVLVFTHLRPAATPDILTDAIPTSLTHDLRVTTHTWALVAGGQLTPLAQAAVRAAPTRYPTLALIDDTPDQHPNPAPTDLPPTETVAVAGVPTPPGAPATHLDAPPDDRLTAALTWACQQTPPPLSAPAPLIPPPTRHTHHGPRHTTTGG
;
A
#
# COMPACT_ATOMS: atom_id res chain seq x y z
N MET A 1 -13.61 2.95 -16.50
CA MET A 1 -14.92 3.60 -16.22
C MET A 1 -15.29 3.27 -14.78
N SER A 2 -15.58 4.29 -13.95
CA SER A 2 -15.94 4.07 -12.55
C SER A 2 -17.29 3.35 -12.44
N LEU A 3 -17.29 2.20 -11.74
CA LEU A 3 -18.47 1.36 -11.47
C LEU A 3 -19.56 2.06 -10.66
N THR A 4 -19.21 3.16 -10.00
CA THR A 4 -20.06 3.86 -9.04
C THR A 4 -20.37 5.29 -9.47
N GLY A 5 -20.09 5.62 -10.75
CA GLY A 5 -20.50 6.89 -11.31
C GLY A 5 -22.01 7.10 -11.13
N LEU A 6 -22.38 8.22 -10.51
CA LEU A 6 -23.76 8.71 -10.42
C LEU A 6 -24.56 8.54 -11.75
N PRO A 7 -23.98 8.77 -12.95
CA PRO A 7 -24.69 8.51 -14.21
C PRO A 7 -25.05 7.03 -14.43
N LEU A 8 -24.22 6.07 -14.00
CA LEU A 8 -24.50 4.65 -14.17
C LEU A 8 -25.62 4.20 -13.23
N LEU A 9 -25.65 4.70 -11.99
CA LEU A 9 -26.76 4.46 -11.06
C LEU A 9 -28.09 5.02 -11.60
N LEU A 10 -28.07 6.25 -12.13
CA LEU A 10 -29.26 6.84 -12.75
C LEU A 10 -29.72 6.06 -13.98
N LEU A 11 -28.78 5.61 -14.81
CA LEU A 11 -29.09 4.82 -16.00
C LEU A 11 -29.71 3.47 -15.62
N VAL A 12 -29.10 2.74 -14.68
CA VAL A 12 -29.62 1.45 -14.19
C VAL A 12 -31.00 1.63 -13.58
N ALA A 13 -31.20 2.62 -12.70
CA ALA A 13 -32.51 2.92 -12.11
C ALA A 13 -33.56 3.25 -13.18
N ALA A 14 -33.21 4.08 -14.16
CA ALA A 14 -34.10 4.44 -15.26
C ALA A 14 -34.46 3.21 -16.12
N THR A 15 -33.50 2.34 -16.44
CA THR A 15 -33.78 1.09 -17.16
C THR A 15 -34.67 0.14 -16.36
N THR A 16 -34.50 0.04 -15.03
CA THR A 16 -35.36 -0.79 -14.17
C THR A 16 -36.80 -0.29 -14.18
N VAL A 17 -37.01 1.03 -14.07
CA VAL A 17 -38.35 1.64 -14.16
C VAL A 17 -38.95 1.44 -15.56
N ALA A 18 -38.16 1.66 -16.61
CA ALA A 18 -38.62 1.46 -17.99
C ALA A 18 -39.00 -0.01 -18.25
N ALA A 19 -38.23 -0.97 -17.74
CA ALA A 19 -38.52 -2.40 -17.84
C ALA A 19 -39.83 -2.76 -17.10
N ALA A 20 -40.04 -2.23 -15.90
CA ALA A 20 -41.29 -2.46 -15.16
C ALA A 20 -42.52 -1.87 -15.89
N VAL A 21 -42.40 -0.65 -16.41
CA VAL A 21 -43.50 0.03 -17.14
C VAL A 21 -43.80 -0.67 -18.46
N THR A 22 -42.78 -1.04 -19.23
CA THR A 22 -42.95 -1.75 -20.50
C THR A 22 -43.60 -3.10 -20.27
N THR A 23 -43.13 -3.87 -19.28
CA THR A 23 -43.73 -5.14 -18.86
C THR A 23 -45.22 -4.98 -18.54
N ALA A 24 -45.59 -3.98 -17.71
CA ALA A 24 -46.96 -3.68 -17.35
C ALA A 24 -47.84 -3.32 -18.55
N ARG A 25 -47.27 -2.59 -19.52
CA ARG A 25 -47.97 -2.22 -20.78
C ARG A 25 -48.16 -3.41 -21.71
N THR A 26 -47.14 -4.25 -21.89
CA THR A 26 -47.21 -5.45 -22.75
C THR A 26 -48.18 -6.50 -22.21
N TRP A 27 -48.35 -6.59 -20.87
CA TRP A 27 -49.34 -7.47 -20.25
C TRP A 27 -50.78 -7.15 -20.68
N ARG A 28 -51.11 -5.88 -20.93
CA ARG A 28 -52.46 -5.51 -21.41
C ARG A 28 -52.73 -5.98 -22.85
N ARG A 29 -51.68 -6.25 -23.64
CA ARG A 29 -51.80 -6.50 -25.09
C ARG A 29 -51.76 -7.98 -25.47
N HIS A 30 -51.03 -8.83 -24.74
CA HIS A 30 -50.86 -10.25 -25.08
C HIS A 30 -51.24 -11.20 -23.94
N ARG A 31 -52.56 -11.39 -23.76
CA ARG A 31 -53.16 -12.17 -22.67
C ARG A 31 -52.87 -13.69 -22.73
N ARG A 32 -52.58 -14.26 -23.91
CA ARG A 32 -52.44 -15.71 -24.13
C ARG A 32 -51.07 -16.31 -23.74
N TRP A 33 -50.00 -15.52 -23.69
CA TRP A 33 -48.64 -15.99 -23.34
C TRP A 33 -48.21 -15.57 -21.92
N SER A 34 -49.17 -15.18 -21.07
CA SER A 34 -48.90 -14.39 -19.86
C SER A 34 -48.22 -15.17 -18.73
N HIS A 35 -48.34 -16.49 -18.66
CA HIS A 35 -47.88 -17.23 -17.47
C HIS A 35 -46.36 -17.34 -17.38
N LEU A 36 -45.67 -17.73 -18.46
CA LEU A 36 -44.20 -17.82 -18.48
C LEU A 36 -43.54 -16.44 -18.50
N THR A 37 -44.11 -15.50 -19.26
CA THR A 37 -43.59 -14.13 -19.35
C THR A 37 -43.75 -13.35 -18.04
N ARG A 38 -44.75 -13.66 -17.23
CA ARG A 38 -44.93 -13.07 -15.89
C ARG A 38 -43.81 -13.45 -14.93
N ALA A 39 -43.54 -14.73 -14.79
CA ALA A 39 -42.50 -15.20 -13.87
C ALA A 39 -41.14 -14.64 -14.28
N ALA A 40 -40.81 -14.70 -15.58
CA ALA A 40 -39.55 -14.16 -16.10
C ALA A 40 -39.41 -12.64 -15.85
N ALA A 41 -40.47 -11.85 -16.07
CA ALA A 41 -40.39 -10.41 -15.88
C ALA A 41 -40.31 -9.99 -14.41
N VAL A 42 -41.02 -10.71 -13.52
CA VAL A 42 -40.90 -10.49 -12.07
C VAL A 42 -39.48 -10.79 -11.60
N LEU A 43 -38.93 -11.95 -12.00
CA LEU A 43 -37.56 -12.33 -11.65
C LEU A 43 -36.53 -11.35 -12.20
N LEU A 44 -36.68 -10.88 -13.45
CA LEU A 44 -35.79 -9.89 -14.04
C LEU A 44 -35.83 -8.56 -13.26
N THR A 45 -37.03 -8.09 -12.89
CA THR A 45 -37.21 -6.84 -12.15
C THR A 45 -36.62 -6.95 -10.73
N GLU A 46 -36.84 -8.08 -10.07
CA GLU A 46 -36.27 -8.38 -8.76
C GLU A 46 -34.73 -8.45 -8.80
N THR A 47 -34.18 -9.12 -9.81
CA THR A 47 -32.72 -9.19 -10.04
C THR A 47 -32.12 -7.80 -10.26
N LEU A 48 -32.76 -6.96 -11.08
CA LEU A 48 -32.35 -5.58 -11.31
C LEU A 48 -32.41 -4.72 -10.04
N ALA A 49 -33.45 -4.91 -9.21
CA ALA A 49 -33.58 -4.21 -7.94
C ALA A 49 -32.47 -4.59 -6.95
N LEU A 50 -32.18 -5.89 -6.82
CA LEU A 50 -31.09 -6.41 -5.98
C LEU A 50 -29.73 -5.91 -6.48
N LEU A 51 -29.49 -5.91 -7.79
CA LEU A 51 -28.26 -5.38 -8.37
C LEU A 51 -28.09 -3.88 -8.06
N THR A 52 -29.18 -3.11 -8.15
CA THR A 52 -29.19 -1.66 -7.85
C THR A 52 -28.87 -1.40 -6.37
N ALA A 53 -29.50 -2.16 -5.47
CA ALA A 53 -29.22 -2.07 -4.03
C ALA A 53 -27.77 -2.46 -3.70
N GLY A 54 -27.27 -3.54 -4.30
CA GLY A 54 -25.88 -3.97 -4.15
C GLY A 54 -24.88 -2.91 -4.63
N LEU A 55 -25.14 -2.27 -5.77
CA LEU A 55 -24.32 -1.15 -6.28
C LEU A 55 -24.34 0.06 -5.34
N ALA A 56 -25.48 0.38 -4.73
CA ALA A 56 -25.59 1.48 -3.78
C ALA A 56 -24.78 1.21 -2.49
N VAL A 57 -24.88 0.00 -1.94
CA VAL A 57 -24.10 -0.42 -0.77
C VAL A 57 -22.60 -0.47 -1.10
N ASN A 58 -22.23 -0.99 -2.27
CA ASN A 58 -20.85 -1.00 -2.75
C ASN A 58 -20.29 0.43 -2.88
N ARG A 59 -21.12 1.40 -3.28
CA ARG A 59 -20.71 2.81 -3.34
C ARG A 59 -20.46 3.41 -1.95
N THR A 60 -21.26 3.07 -0.94
CA THR A 60 -21.08 3.59 0.42
C THR A 60 -19.90 2.93 1.15
N ALA A 61 -19.63 1.66 0.86
CA ALA A 61 -18.63 0.87 1.58
C ALA A 61 -17.34 0.60 0.79
N ALA A 62 -17.30 0.99 -0.48
CA ALA A 62 -16.13 0.88 -1.37
C ALA A 62 -15.52 -0.55 -1.47
N PHE A 63 -16.33 -1.61 -1.35
CA PHE A 63 -15.85 -2.99 -1.36
C PHE A 63 -15.18 -3.40 -2.69
N TYR A 64 -15.73 -2.96 -3.82
CA TYR A 64 -15.24 -3.27 -5.17
C TYR A 64 -15.14 -1.98 -5.99
N PRO A 65 -13.98 -1.30 -5.96
CA PRO A 65 -13.78 -0.06 -6.71
C PRO A 65 -13.71 -0.28 -8.22
N THR A 66 -13.38 -1.48 -8.71
CA THR A 66 -13.25 -1.78 -10.15
C THR A 66 -13.92 -3.09 -10.58
N TRP A 67 -14.20 -3.23 -11.88
CA TRP A 67 -14.80 -4.45 -12.46
C TRP A 67 -13.84 -5.63 -12.41
N ALA A 68 -12.53 -5.35 -12.33
CA ALA A 68 -11.51 -6.35 -12.17
C ALA A 68 -11.59 -7.06 -10.82
N ASP A 69 -12.12 -6.38 -9.78
CA ASP A 69 -12.26 -6.96 -8.44
C ASP A 69 -13.45 -7.94 -8.34
N LEU A 70 -14.40 -7.88 -9.29
CA LEU A 70 -15.57 -8.75 -9.37
C LEU A 70 -15.32 -10.05 -10.14
N LEU A 71 -14.28 -10.10 -10.97
CA LEU A 71 -13.93 -11.27 -11.78
C LEU A 71 -12.90 -12.11 -11.02
N PRO A 72 -13.06 -13.44 -10.89
CA PRO A 72 -12.04 -14.30 -10.33
C PRO A 72 -10.73 -14.12 -11.11
N ALA A 73 -9.61 -14.06 -10.38
CA ALA A 73 -8.26 -13.81 -10.92
C ALA A 73 -7.79 -14.80 -12.01
N ASP A 74 -8.58 -15.81 -12.36
CA ASP A 74 -8.26 -16.84 -13.36
C ASP A 74 -8.50 -16.41 -14.81
N THR A 75 -9.22 -15.31 -15.07
CA THR A 75 -9.24 -14.69 -16.42
C THR A 75 -8.09 -13.72 -16.56
N VAL A 76 -6.86 -14.24 -16.49
CA VAL A 76 -5.63 -13.49 -16.75
C VAL A 76 -5.61 -13.11 -18.23
N HIS A 77 -6.05 -11.88 -18.56
CA HIS A 77 -5.38 -11.15 -19.62
C HIS A 77 -3.92 -11.04 -19.17
N ARG A 78 -3.04 -11.88 -19.74
CA ARG A 78 -1.60 -11.64 -19.67
C ARG A 78 -1.34 -10.39 -20.48
N ASP A 79 -1.51 -9.23 -19.86
CA ASP A 79 -0.87 -8.02 -20.33
C ASP A 79 0.63 -8.25 -20.18
N THR A 80 1.26 -8.71 -21.26
CA THR A 80 2.72 -8.78 -21.41
C THR A 80 3.33 -7.40 -21.66
N GLY A 81 2.62 -6.32 -21.30
CA GLY A 81 3.17 -4.97 -21.31
C GLY A 81 4.21 -4.82 -20.19
N PRO A 82 5.24 -3.98 -20.37
CA PRO A 82 6.15 -3.65 -19.28
C PRO A 82 5.32 -3.07 -18.12
N ALA A 83 5.49 -3.65 -16.92
CA ALA A 83 4.79 -3.22 -15.72
C ALA A 83 4.99 -1.71 -15.53
N ARG A 84 3.92 -0.94 -15.77
CA ARG A 84 3.96 0.51 -15.67
C ARG A 84 3.75 0.89 -14.20
N PRO A 85 4.74 1.48 -13.52
CA PRO A 85 4.56 1.94 -12.15
C PRO A 85 3.51 3.06 -12.09
N GLY A 86 2.84 3.18 -10.94
CA GLY A 86 1.81 4.19 -10.71
C GLY A 86 0.41 3.74 -11.10
N HIS A 87 0.06 2.46 -10.88
CA HIS A 87 -1.30 1.96 -11.08
C HIS A 87 -2.36 2.78 -10.30
N LEU A 88 -1.99 3.32 -9.13
CA LEU A 88 -2.85 4.17 -8.31
C LEU A 88 -2.83 5.66 -8.69
N ASP A 89 -2.10 6.09 -9.72
CA ASP A 89 -1.96 7.51 -10.07
C ASP A 89 -3.32 8.19 -10.29
N HIS A 90 -4.22 7.55 -11.05
CA HIS A 90 -5.55 8.11 -11.29
C HIS A 90 -6.36 8.26 -9.98
N PHE A 91 -6.27 7.28 -9.08
CA PHE A 91 -6.92 7.36 -7.77
C PHE A 91 -6.36 8.52 -6.94
N ILE A 92 -5.03 8.63 -6.87
CA ILE A 92 -4.35 9.70 -6.12
C ILE A 92 -4.71 11.07 -6.69
N THR A 93 -4.64 11.26 -8.02
CA THR A 93 -5.03 12.53 -8.67
C THR A 93 -6.49 12.87 -8.40
N SER A 94 -7.40 11.88 -8.39
CA SER A 94 -8.82 12.14 -8.09
C SER A 94 -9.06 12.60 -6.65
N ARG A 95 -8.22 12.15 -5.71
CA ARG A 95 -8.31 12.50 -4.28
C ARG A 95 -7.60 13.82 -3.95
N ALA A 96 -6.54 14.14 -4.67
CA ALA A 96 -5.74 15.36 -4.50
C ALA A 96 -6.53 16.66 -4.76
N GLY A 97 -7.51 16.62 -5.66
CA GLY A 97 -8.14 17.83 -6.20
C GLY A 97 -7.21 18.57 -7.18
N ARG A 98 -7.52 19.85 -7.47
CA ARG A 98 -6.81 20.63 -8.51
C ARG A 98 -5.43 21.16 -8.09
N ALA A 99 -5.20 21.34 -6.79
CA ALA A 99 -3.95 21.90 -6.25
C ALA A 99 -3.73 21.35 -4.84
N PRO A 100 -3.19 20.13 -4.69
CA PRO A 100 -2.89 19.57 -3.38
C PRO A 100 -1.82 20.42 -2.68
N THR A 101 -2.14 20.90 -1.48
CA THR A 101 -1.21 21.63 -0.59
C THR A 101 -0.78 20.79 0.62
N ALA A 102 -1.28 19.57 0.71
CA ALA A 102 -1.04 18.66 1.83
C ALA A 102 -0.85 17.22 1.30
N PRO A 103 -0.07 16.39 2.01
CA PRO A 103 0.04 14.98 1.69
C PRO A 103 -1.30 14.27 1.63
N ILE A 104 -1.37 13.23 0.79
CA ILE A 104 -2.58 12.44 0.58
C ILE A 104 -2.43 11.11 1.30
N THR A 105 -3.25 10.92 2.33
CA THR A 105 -3.29 9.70 3.14
C THR A 105 -4.43 8.79 2.70
N PHE A 106 -4.16 7.50 2.51
CA PHE A 106 -5.18 6.50 2.20
C PHE A 106 -4.80 5.09 2.68
N THR A 107 -5.81 4.28 2.98
CA THR A 107 -5.64 2.86 3.28
C THR A 107 -5.34 2.09 1.99
N TRP A 108 -4.22 1.38 1.98
CA TRP A 108 -3.69 0.66 0.85
C TRP A 108 -4.02 -0.84 0.94
N HIS A 109 -4.55 -1.40 -0.15
CA HIS A 109 -5.01 -2.79 -0.22
C HIS A 109 -4.32 -3.50 -1.39
N PRO A 110 -3.03 -3.85 -1.26
CA PRO A 110 -2.32 -4.49 -2.36
C PRO A 110 -2.84 -5.92 -2.62
N PRO A 111 -2.64 -6.48 -3.82
CA PRO A 111 -2.98 -7.87 -4.06
C PRO A 111 -2.32 -8.78 -3.01
N ARG A 112 -3.10 -9.68 -2.40
CA ARG A 112 -2.65 -10.64 -1.37
C ARG A 112 -2.27 -10.05 -0.02
N TRP A 113 -2.57 -8.79 0.26
CA TRP A 113 -2.32 -8.18 1.58
C TRP A 113 -2.96 -8.95 2.75
N THR A 114 -4.09 -9.62 2.51
CA THR A 114 -4.78 -10.45 3.50
C THR A 114 -4.00 -11.69 3.94
N SER A 115 -3.00 -12.11 3.15
CA SER A 115 -2.08 -13.19 3.52
C SER A 115 -0.89 -12.72 4.36
N TRP A 116 -0.71 -11.40 4.48
CA TRP A 116 0.35 -10.83 5.30
C TRP A 116 -0.10 -10.81 6.78
N PRO A 117 0.82 -11.05 7.73
CA PRO A 117 0.54 -11.04 9.15
C PRO A 117 0.43 -9.59 9.65
N LEU A 118 -0.71 -8.96 9.36
CA LEU A 118 -1.00 -7.56 9.68
C LEU A 118 -2.08 -7.46 10.76
N THR A 119 -2.06 -6.40 11.56
CA THR A 119 -3.16 -6.06 12.49
C THR A 119 -4.24 -5.21 11.81
N ALA A 120 -3.86 -4.44 10.79
CA ALA A 120 -4.74 -3.61 9.97
C ALA A 120 -4.20 -3.51 8.53
N ALA A 121 -5.00 -2.99 7.60
CA ALA A 121 -4.51 -2.68 6.27
C ALA A 121 -3.45 -1.58 6.33
N PRO A 122 -2.37 -1.64 5.52
CA PRO A 122 -1.35 -0.61 5.50
C PRO A 122 -1.91 0.77 5.17
N THR A 123 -1.33 1.82 5.75
CA THR A 123 -1.65 3.21 5.40
C THR A 123 -0.51 3.79 4.58
N VAL A 124 -0.83 4.40 3.44
CA VAL A 124 0.13 5.09 2.57
C VAL A 124 -0.12 6.58 2.64
N VAL A 125 0.97 7.33 2.79
CA VAL A 125 1.00 8.79 2.65
C VAL A 125 1.88 9.13 1.47
N VAL A 126 1.31 9.82 0.47
CA VAL A 126 2.07 10.33 -0.68
C VAL A 126 2.25 11.85 -0.55
N PRO A 127 3.42 12.39 -0.96
CA PRO A 127 3.69 13.82 -0.92
C PRO A 127 2.66 14.65 -1.68
N ALA A 128 2.46 15.90 -1.27
CA ALA A 128 1.51 16.83 -1.90
C ALA A 128 1.84 17.06 -3.39
N ASP A 129 3.13 17.05 -3.74
CA ASP A 129 3.63 17.27 -5.09
C ASP A 129 3.52 16.02 -6.00
N TYR A 130 3.18 14.85 -5.45
CA TYR A 130 3.13 13.58 -6.18
C TYR A 130 2.32 13.67 -7.48
N PRO A 131 1.09 14.23 -7.51
CA PRO A 131 0.31 14.34 -8.74
C PRO A 131 0.89 15.34 -9.76
N GLN A 132 1.70 16.30 -9.31
CA GLN A 132 2.25 17.38 -10.13
C GLN A 132 3.47 16.92 -10.93
N HIS A 133 4.15 15.87 -10.47
CA HIS A 133 5.37 15.36 -11.09
C HIS A 133 5.20 13.92 -11.60
N PRO A 134 4.52 13.73 -12.74
CA PRO A 134 4.13 12.39 -13.16
C PRO A 134 5.29 11.47 -13.55
N THR A 135 6.45 12.05 -13.83
CA THR A 135 7.68 11.36 -14.23
C THR A 135 8.61 11.11 -13.05
N TRP A 136 8.32 11.59 -11.84
CA TRP A 136 9.20 11.39 -10.69
C TRP A 136 9.06 9.98 -10.10
N ARG A 137 10.10 9.55 -9.39
CA ARG A 137 10.16 8.36 -8.57
C ARG A 137 10.56 8.77 -7.16
N TYR A 138 9.72 8.45 -6.19
CA TYR A 138 9.87 8.89 -4.82
C TYR A 138 10.59 7.83 -3.98
N PRO A 139 11.47 8.24 -3.04
CA PRO A 139 11.96 7.31 -2.04
C PRO A 139 10.81 6.82 -1.14
N VAL A 140 11.00 5.68 -0.49
CA VAL A 140 10.01 5.09 0.41
C VAL A 140 10.58 4.97 1.81
N ILE A 141 9.75 5.30 2.79
CA ILE A 141 10.02 5.04 4.20
C ILE A 141 8.96 4.07 4.71
N VAL A 142 9.41 2.91 5.15
CA VAL A 142 8.53 1.85 5.65
C VAL A 142 8.57 1.87 7.17
N LEU A 143 7.41 2.05 7.80
CA LEU A 143 7.25 1.99 9.24
C LEU A 143 6.65 0.66 9.65
N THR A 144 7.35 -0.06 10.53
CA THR A 144 6.89 -1.37 11.01
C THR A 144 6.00 -1.26 12.23
N ASP A 145 6.26 -0.30 13.12
CA ASP A 145 5.47 -0.10 14.34
C ASP A 145 4.51 1.09 14.16
N PRO A 146 3.19 0.83 14.03
CA PRO A 146 2.22 1.88 13.78
C PRO A 146 1.83 2.62 15.06
N ALA A 147 1.75 3.94 14.96
CA ALA A 147 1.08 4.76 15.95
C ALA A 147 -0.44 4.76 15.71
N ASN A 148 -1.20 5.52 16.49
CA ASN A 148 -2.59 5.78 16.14
C ASN A 148 -2.66 6.59 14.82
N PRO A 149 -3.72 6.47 13.99
CA PRO A 149 -3.79 7.12 12.68
C PRO A 149 -3.63 8.64 12.70
N THR A 150 -4.05 9.31 13.79
CA THR A 150 -3.90 10.76 13.95
C THR A 150 -2.43 11.15 14.11
N GLN A 151 -1.69 10.40 14.92
CA GLN A 151 -0.26 10.59 15.15
C GLN A 151 0.54 10.25 13.88
N GLU A 152 0.21 9.17 13.19
CA GLU A 152 0.82 8.81 11.89
C GLU A 152 0.65 9.94 10.88
N ASN A 153 -0.57 10.47 10.74
CA ASN A 153 -0.84 11.55 9.81
C ASN A 153 -0.09 12.84 10.20
N THR A 154 -0.02 13.16 11.49
CA THR A 154 0.67 14.35 12.00
C THR A 154 2.19 14.26 11.81
N ALA A 155 2.77 13.10 12.10
CA ALA A 155 4.19 12.83 11.93
C ALA A 155 4.56 12.84 10.43
N ALA A 156 3.71 12.29 9.57
CA ALA A 156 3.87 12.33 8.12
C ALA A 156 3.90 13.76 7.55
N HIS A 157 2.91 14.58 7.94
CA HIS A 157 2.85 15.99 7.50
C HIS A 157 4.07 16.77 7.99
N THR A 158 4.48 16.55 9.24
CA THR A 158 5.65 17.23 9.82
C THR A 158 6.93 16.81 9.11
N ALA A 159 7.13 15.52 8.85
CA ALA A 159 8.31 15.00 8.17
C ALA A 159 8.43 15.54 6.73
N GLU A 160 7.34 15.58 5.96
CA GLU A 160 7.34 16.16 4.61
C GLU A 160 7.76 17.63 4.63
N ASN A 161 7.21 18.42 5.56
CA ASN A 161 7.52 19.85 5.68
C ASN A 161 8.98 20.13 6.05
N HIS A 162 9.64 19.24 6.81
CA HIS A 162 11.00 19.47 7.32
C HIS A 162 12.10 18.83 6.48
N ALA A 163 11.82 17.68 5.86
CA ALA A 163 12.84 16.86 5.20
C ALA A 163 12.57 16.60 3.72
N GLY A 164 11.38 16.96 3.22
CA GLY A 164 11.03 16.87 1.82
C GLY A 164 10.21 15.64 1.44
N PRO A 165 9.96 15.47 0.13
CA PRO A 165 8.95 14.53 -0.36
C PRO A 165 9.44 13.07 -0.38
N ALA A 166 8.79 12.21 0.41
CA ALA A 166 8.95 10.77 0.41
C ALA A 166 7.58 10.06 0.56
N VAL A 167 7.45 8.86 0.00
CA VAL A 167 6.26 8.02 0.24
C VAL A 167 6.42 7.31 1.58
N LEU A 168 5.48 7.51 2.49
CA LEU A 168 5.48 6.85 3.81
C LEU A 168 4.50 5.69 3.81
N VAL A 169 4.90 4.56 4.38
CA VAL A 169 4.09 3.34 4.44
C VAL A 169 4.05 2.80 5.85
N PHE A 170 2.90 2.95 6.51
CA PHE A 170 2.61 2.39 7.83
C PHE A 170 2.07 0.97 7.64
N THR A 171 2.85 -0.04 8.01
CA THR A 171 2.56 -1.43 7.61
C THR A 171 1.65 -2.17 8.58
N HIS A 172 1.57 -1.77 9.85
CA HIS A 172 0.80 -2.48 10.87
C HIS A 172 1.14 -3.99 10.97
N LEU A 173 2.42 -4.34 10.90
CA LEU A 173 2.90 -5.73 10.96
C LEU A 173 2.73 -6.33 12.35
N ARG A 174 2.47 -7.64 12.41
CA ARG A 174 2.53 -8.43 13.64
C ARG A 174 3.97 -8.93 13.89
N PRO A 175 4.35 -9.22 15.15
CA PRO A 175 5.65 -9.81 15.46
C PRO A 175 5.96 -11.15 14.77
N ALA A 176 4.94 -11.86 14.28
CA ALA A 176 5.09 -13.09 13.51
C ALA A 176 5.47 -12.87 12.03
N ALA A 177 5.61 -11.61 11.60
CA ALA A 177 6.03 -11.29 10.24
C ALA A 177 7.44 -11.79 9.93
N THR A 178 7.66 -12.20 8.68
CA THR A 178 8.97 -12.60 8.19
C THR A 178 9.65 -11.44 7.44
N PRO A 179 10.99 -11.40 7.39
CA PRO A 179 11.72 -10.36 6.67
C PRO A 179 11.32 -10.25 5.19
N ASP A 180 10.93 -11.36 4.56
CA ASP A 180 10.51 -11.43 3.15
C ASP A 180 9.35 -10.48 2.81
N ILE A 181 8.51 -10.16 3.79
CA ILE A 181 7.41 -9.22 3.61
C ILE A 181 7.94 -7.81 3.38
N LEU A 182 8.97 -7.41 4.13
CA LEU A 182 9.63 -6.13 3.98
C LEU A 182 10.57 -6.13 2.77
N THR A 183 11.26 -7.23 2.46
CA THR A 183 12.28 -7.25 1.39
C THR A 183 11.74 -7.54 -0.01
N ASP A 184 10.60 -8.23 -0.14
CA ASP A 184 10.03 -8.64 -1.43
C ASP A 184 8.54 -8.24 -1.60
N ALA A 185 7.66 -8.65 -0.68
CA ALA A 185 6.21 -8.53 -0.87
C ALA A 185 5.73 -7.06 -0.93
N ILE A 186 6.03 -6.28 0.10
CA ILE A 186 5.68 -4.85 0.16
C ILE A 186 6.36 -4.09 -0.99
N PRO A 187 7.68 -4.24 -1.24
CA PRO A 187 8.32 -3.53 -2.32
C PRO A 187 7.76 -3.84 -3.71
N THR A 188 7.47 -5.11 -3.99
CA THR A 188 6.88 -5.52 -5.27
C THR A 188 5.51 -4.87 -5.47
N SER A 189 4.66 -4.87 -4.44
CA SER A 189 3.35 -4.23 -4.52
C SER A 189 3.45 -2.71 -4.64
N LEU A 190 4.35 -2.06 -3.90
CA LEU A 190 4.53 -0.60 -3.98
C LEU A 190 5.08 -0.13 -5.33
N THR A 191 6.03 -0.86 -5.91
CA THR A 191 6.61 -0.51 -7.23
C THR A 191 5.62 -0.70 -8.38
N HIS A 192 4.64 -1.57 -8.21
CA HIS A 192 3.50 -1.70 -9.12
C HIS A 192 2.50 -0.54 -8.93
N ASP A 193 2.11 -0.29 -7.68
CA ASP A 193 1.00 0.62 -7.37
C ASP A 193 1.39 2.10 -7.41
N LEU A 194 2.63 2.42 -7.05
CA LEU A 194 3.15 3.78 -6.88
C LEU A 194 4.43 4.00 -7.69
N ARG A 195 4.75 5.26 -7.93
CA ARG A 195 5.99 5.69 -8.56
C ARG A 195 7.10 5.81 -7.53
N VAL A 196 7.58 4.68 -7.05
CA VAL A 196 8.65 4.63 -6.05
C VAL A 196 9.97 4.17 -6.66
N THR A 197 11.09 4.54 -6.04
CA THR A 197 12.40 3.96 -6.36
C THR A 197 12.42 2.48 -6.02
N THR A 198 13.33 1.69 -6.60
CA THR A 198 13.49 0.26 -6.24
C THR A 198 14.54 0.02 -5.15
N HIS A 199 15.21 1.08 -4.70
CA HIS A 199 16.36 1.05 -3.78
C HIS A 199 16.40 2.30 -2.90
N THR A 200 17.36 2.35 -1.97
CA THR A 200 17.59 3.47 -1.05
C THR A 200 16.31 3.91 -0.34
N TRP A 201 15.61 2.93 0.23
CA TRP A 201 14.48 3.12 1.12
C TRP A 201 15.00 3.23 2.56
N ALA A 202 14.19 3.78 3.44
CA ALA A 202 14.46 3.76 4.87
C ALA A 202 13.47 2.85 5.60
N LEU A 203 13.92 2.22 6.68
CA LEU A 203 13.06 1.53 7.63
C LEU A 203 13.01 2.32 8.94
N VAL A 204 11.82 2.43 9.52
CA VAL A 204 11.60 2.96 10.87
C VAL A 204 10.89 1.90 11.69
N ALA A 205 11.47 1.51 12.81
CA ALA A 205 10.94 0.43 13.65
C ALA A 205 10.98 0.79 15.13
N GLY A 206 9.88 0.52 15.83
CA GLY A 206 9.75 0.61 17.28
C GLY A 206 9.51 -0.76 17.91
N GLY A 207 9.57 -0.77 19.24
CA GLY A 207 9.19 -1.90 20.09
C GLY A 207 9.61 -3.29 19.61
N GLN A 208 8.63 -4.19 19.51
CA GLN A 208 8.83 -5.62 19.22
C GLN A 208 9.24 -5.92 17.77
N LEU A 209 9.15 -4.95 16.87
CA LEU A 209 9.44 -5.15 15.44
C LEU A 209 10.87 -4.72 15.07
N THR A 210 11.64 -4.18 16.02
CA THR A 210 13.06 -3.88 15.86
C THR A 210 13.88 -5.05 15.30
N PRO A 211 13.77 -6.30 15.82
CA PRO A 211 14.53 -7.44 15.28
C PRO A 211 14.15 -7.78 13.84
N LEU A 212 12.88 -7.61 13.48
CA LEU A 212 12.38 -7.84 12.12
C LEU A 212 12.97 -6.82 11.13
N ALA A 213 12.98 -5.54 11.50
CA ALA A 213 13.57 -4.49 10.67
C ALA A 213 15.08 -4.71 10.47
N GLN A 214 15.83 -5.04 11.54
CA GLN A 214 17.25 -5.39 11.44
C GLN A 214 17.49 -6.63 10.55
N ALA A 215 16.62 -7.64 10.61
CA ALA A 215 16.70 -8.80 9.73
C ALA A 215 16.42 -8.43 8.26
N ALA A 216 15.46 -7.55 7.98
CA ALA A 216 15.16 -7.08 6.64
C ALA A 216 16.29 -6.25 6.03
N VAL A 217 16.92 -5.38 6.84
CA VAL A 217 18.09 -4.59 6.44
C VAL A 217 19.25 -5.51 6.05
N ARG A 218 19.60 -6.50 6.89
CA ARG A 218 20.64 -7.51 6.58
C ARG A 218 20.33 -8.33 5.32
N ALA A 219 19.06 -8.66 5.09
CA ALA A 219 18.64 -9.43 3.93
C ALA A 219 18.62 -8.60 2.63
N ALA A 220 18.48 -7.27 2.71
CA ALA A 220 18.40 -6.38 1.56
C ALA A 220 19.09 -5.01 1.79
N PRO A 221 20.41 -4.99 2.03
CA PRO A 221 21.13 -3.78 2.44
C PRO A 221 21.12 -2.67 1.39
N THR A 222 21.10 -3.03 0.10
CA THR A 222 20.97 -2.04 -0.99
C THR A 222 19.57 -1.41 -1.07
N ARG A 223 18.55 -2.11 -0.57
CA ARG A 223 17.19 -1.59 -0.50
C ARG A 223 17.02 -0.71 0.72
N TYR A 224 17.58 -1.12 1.86
CA TYR A 224 17.43 -0.43 3.14
C TYR A 224 18.78 0.03 3.73
N PRO A 225 19.47 0.99 3.09
CA PRO A 225 20.71 1.54 3.64
C PRO A 225 20.50 2.39 4.90
N THR A 226 19.25 2.66 5.28
CA THR A 226 18.91 3.53 6.40
C THR A 226 17.92 2.85 7.33
N LEU A 227 18.23 2.83 8.63
CA LEU A 227 17.39 2.29 9.69
C LEU A 227 17.27 3.28 10.84
N ALA A 228 16.05 3.69 11.18
CA ALA A 228 15.76 4.43 12.41
C ALA A 228 15.05 3.51 13.42
N LEU A 229 15.54 3.47 14.64
CA LEU A 229 14.94 2.73 15.75
C LEU A 229 14.27 3.71 16.70
N ILE A 230 13.03 3.44 17.07
CA ILE A 230 12.29 4.17 18.10
C ILE A 230 12.44 3.37 19.39
N ASP A 231 13.06 3.97 20.39
CA ASP A 231 13.12 3.38 21.71
C ASP A 231 11.83 3.73 22.45
N ASP A 232 10.95 2.74 22.65
CA ASP A 232 9.70 2.92 23.38
C ASP A 232 9.84 2.51 24.85
N THR A 233 11.02 2.09 25.31
CA THR A 233 11.19 1.63 26.69
C THR A 233 11.32 2.83 27.64
N PRO A 234 10.40 3.02 28.60
CA PRO A 234 10.41 4.21 29.46
C PRO A 234 11.50 4.17 30.54
N ASP A 235 12.02 3.01 30.93
CA ASP A 235 12.86 2.87 32.15
C ASP A 235 13.91 1.75 32.13
N GLN A 236 14.18 1.12 30.99
CA GLN A 236 15.21 0.06 30.91
C GLN A 236 16.27 0.40 29.89
N HIS A 237 17.49 -0.08 30.19
CA HIS A 237 18.74 0.09 29.46
C HIS A 237 18.51 0.41 27.97
N PRO A 238 19.06 1.54 27.47
CA PRO A 238 18.86 1.96 26.09
C PRO A 238 19.17 0.79 25.17
N ASN A 239 18.27 0.52 24.23
CA ASN A 239 18.44 -0.60 23.32
C ASN A 239 19.78 -0.42 22.60
N PRO A 240 20.78 -1.29 22.81
CA PRO A 240 22.10 -1.07 22.27
C PRO A 240 22.00 -1.01 20.75
N ALA A 241 22.67 -0.02 20.17
CA ALA A 241 22.77 0.09 18.72
C ALA A 241 23.23 -1.26 18.15
N PRO A 242 22.56 -1.79 17.12
CA PRO A 242 22.96 -3.06 16.52
C PRO A 242 24.39 -2.96 15.99
N THR A 243 25.29 -3.79 16.53
CA THR A 243 26.71 -3.82 16.16
C THR A 243 26.98 -4.62 14.88
N ASP A 244 26.01 -5.40 14.43
CA ASP A 244 26.17 -6.39 13.34
C ASP A 244 25.53 -5.93 12.02
N LEU A 245 25.28 -4.63 11.85
CA LEU A 245 24.77 -4.09 10.60
C LEU A 245 25.89 -3.85 9.59
N PRO A 246 25.65 -4.08 8.28
CA PRO A 246 26.59 -3.74 7.23
C PRO A 246 27.14 -2.31 7.37
N PRO A 247 28.46 -2.11 7.16
CA PRO A 247 29.12 -0.82 7.39
C PRO A 247 28.65 0.32 6.46
N THR A 248 27.89 0.00 5.42
CA THR A 248 27.30 0.96 4.49
C THR A 248 25.98 1.57 4.98
N GLU A 249 25.48 1.14 6.14
CA GLU A 249 24.17 1.52 6.64
C GLU A 249 24.26 2.65 7.67
N THR A 250 23.35 3.62 7.54
CA THR A 250 23.16 4.66 8.54
C THR A 250 22.09 4.24 9.52
N VAL A 251 22.42 4.29 10.81
CA VAL A 251 21.51 3.90 11.89
C VAL A 251 21.29 5.09 12.81
N ALA A 252 20.02 5.36 13.12
CA ALA A 252 19.67 6.29 14.18
C ALA A 252 18.80 5.63 15.25
N VAL A 253 18.92 6.12 16.48
CA VAL A 253 18.06 5.73 17.60
C VAL A 253 17.43 6.99 18.19
N ALA A 254 16.10 7.06 18.16
CA ALA A 254 15.32 8.10 18.83
C ALA A 254 14.93 7.63 20.23
N GLY A 255 15.50 8.26 21.27
CA GLY A 255 15.39 7.74 22.63
C GLY A 255 16.33 8.39 23.64
N VAL A 256 16.64 7.68 24.72
CA VAL A 256 17.58 8.13 25.76
C VAL A 256 19.03 8.08 25.21
N PRO A 257 19.89 9.07 25.49
CA PRO A 257 21.26 9.09 25.00
C PRO A 257 22.05 7.85 25.39
N THR A 258 22.58 7.13 24.39
CA THR A 258 23.55 6.06 24.59
C THR A 258 24.92 6.63 25.01
N PRO A 259 25.73 5.87 25.76
CA PRO A 259 27.07 6.30 26.15
C PRO A 259 27.96 6.56 24.92
N PRO A 260 28.94 7.48 25.04
CA PRO A 260 29.82 7.86 23.94
C PRO A 260 30.60 6.65 23.41
N GLY A 261 30.53 6.42 22.09
CA GLY A 261 31.26 5.34 21.40
C GLY A 261 30.40 4.42 20.51
N ALA A 262 29.07 4.56 20.52
CA ALA A 262 28.20 3.78 19.64
C ALA A 262 28.20 4.34 18.19
N PRO A 263 28.18 3.48 17.16
CA PRO A 263 28.19 3.89 15.74
C PRO A 263 26.86 4.50 15.23
N ALA A 264 25.85 4.65 16.09
CA ALA A 264 24.53 5.14 15.70
C ALA A 264 24.35 6.64 16.00
N THR A 265 23.62 7.34 15.13
CA THR A 265 23.21 8.73 15.36
C THR A 265 22.10 8.77 16.41
N HIS A 266 22.29 9.54 17.47
CA HIS A 266 21.26 9.69 18.49
C HIS A 266 20.33 10.87 18.15
N LEU A 267 19.01 10.63 18.25
CA LEU A 267 17.99 11.66 18.05
C LEU A 267 17.37 11.98 19.41
N ASP A 268 17.73 13.15 19.96
CA ASP A 268 17.17 13.64 21.21
C ASP A 268 15.75 14.18 20.97
N ALA A 269 14.75 13.40 21.39
CA ALA A 269 13.34 13.73 21.25
C ALA A 269 12.52 13.21 22.44
N PRO A 270 11.56 14.01 22.95
CA PRO A 270 10.62 13.54 23.96
C PRO A 270 9.75 12.39 23.41
N PRO A 271 9.21 11.51 24.27
CA PRO A 271 8.50 10.29 23.85
C PRO A 271 7.45 10.52 22.74
N ASP A 272 6.64 11.57 22.87
CA ASP A 272 5.57 11.89 21.92
C ASP A 272 6.09 12.32 20.52
N ASP A 273 7.33 12.82 20.45
CA ASP A 273 7.96 13.34 19.23
C ASP A 273 8.95 12.36 18.59
N ARG A 274 9.26 11.22 19.23
CA ARG A 274 10.26 10.26 18.72
C ARG A 274 9.95 9.75 17.33
N LEU A 275 8.67 9.46 17.04
CA LEU A 275 8.23 9.04 15.71
C LEU A 275 8.51 10.13 14.66
N THR A 276 8.16 11.37 14.97
CA THR A 276 8.37 12.52 14.09
C THR A 276 9.86 12.77 13.85
N ALA A 277 10.68 12.66 14.90
CA ALA A 277 12.14 12.80 14.80
C ALA A 277 12.76 11.69 13.93
N ALA A 278 12.37 10.44 14.17
CA ALA A 278 12.83 9.28 13.39
C ALA A 278 12.45 9.39 11.92
N LEU A 279 11.21 9.80 11.61
CA LEU A 279 10.74 10.04 10.25
C LEU A 279 11.48 11.19 9.57
N THR A 280 11.64 12.31 10.26
CA THR A 280 12.36 13.48 9.72
C THR A 280 13.80 13.12 9.39
N TRP A 281 14.49 12.40 10.29
CA TRP A 281 15.83 11.91 10.04
C TRP A 281 15.86 10.92 8.87
N ALA A 282 14.94 9.95 8.82
CA ALA A 282 14.88 8.97 7.74
C ALA A 282 14.66 9.64 6.37
N CYS A 283 13.78 10.64 6.28
CA CYS A 283 13.60 11.45 5.07
C CYS A 283 14.90 12.14 4.64
N GLN A 284 15.65 12.71 5.59
CA GLN A 284 16.93 13.38 5.30
C GLN A 284 18.02 12.43 4.80
N GLN A 285 17.96 11.16 5.17
CA GLN A 285 18.89 10.13 4.70
C GLN A 285 18.49 9.56 3.33
N THR A 286 17.21 9.69 2.93
CA THR A 286 16.78 9.26 1.60
C THR A 286 17.08 10.31 0.53
N PRO A 287 17.46 9.90 -0.69
CA PRO A 287 17.70 10.85 -1.78
C PRO A 287 16.40 11.54 -2.21
N PRO A 288 16.47 12.77 -2.76
CA PRO A 288 15.29 13.44 -3.29
C PRO A 288 14.65 12.65 -4.45
N PRO A 289 13.37 12.90 -4.80
CA PRO A 289 12.72 12.24 -5.91
C PRO A 289 13.52 12.35 -7.21
N LEU A 290 13.62 11.23 -7.92
CA LEU A 290 14.39 11.14 -9.17
C LEU A 290 13.47 11.33 -10.36
N SER A 291 13.86 12.17 -11.31
CA SER A 291 13.17 12.26 -12.60
C SER A 291 13.39 10.99 -13.43
N ALA A 292 12.34 10.48 -14.07
CA ALA A 292 12.47 9.37 -15.01
C ALA A 292 13.36 9.75 -16.22
N PRO A 293 14.13 8.79 -16.80
CA PRO A 293 14.24 7.39 -16.40
C PRO A 293 15.27 7.23 -15.27
N ALA A 294 14.81 7.15 -14.03
CA ALA A 294 15.67 6.76 -12.92
C ALA A 294 15.99 5.27 -13.08
N PRO A 295 17.26 4.85 -12.93
CA PRO A 295 17.62 3.45 -13.07
C PRO A 295 16.83 2.60 -12.07
N LEU A 296 15.97 1.73 -12.59
CA LEU A 296 15.42 0.63 -11.81
C LEU A 296 16.62 -0.30 -11.58
N ILE A 297 17.16 -0.36 -10.36
CA ILE A 297 18.12 -1.43 -10.04
C ILE A 297 17.39 -2.74 -10.36
N PRO A 298 17.96 -3.60 -11.23
CA PRO A 298 17.31 -4.84 -11.61
C PRO A 298 17.00 -5.65 -10.35
N PRO A 299 15.83 -6.32 -10.28
CA PRO A 299 15.50 -7.16 -9.15
C PRO A 299 16.65 -8.16 -8.90
N PRO A 300 16.98 -8.46 -7.62
CA PRO A 300 18.01 -9.43 -7.32
C PRO A 300 17.70 -10.71 -8.09
N THR A 301 18.69 -11.23 -8.82
CA THR A 301 18.56 -12.51 -9.51
C THR A 301 18.20 -13.56 -8.48
N ARG A 302 16.93 -14.01 -8.50
CA ARG A 302 16.51 -15.18 -7.73
C ARG A 302 17.36 -16.34 -8.23
N HIS A 303 18.38 -16.72 -7.45
CA HIS A 303 19.08 -17.97 -7.66
C HIS A 303 18.07 -19.08 -7.43
N THR A 304 17.51 -19.58 -8.52
CA THR A 304 16.77 -20.83 -8.52
C THR A 304 17.76 -21.88 -8.07
N HIS A 305 17.62 -22.32 -6.82
CA HIS A 305 18.43 -23.38 -6.26
C HIS A 305 18.03 -24.66 -6.99
N HIS A 306 18.71 -24.94 -8.10
CA HIS A 306 18.56 -26.18 -8.83
C HIS A 306 19.23 -27.25 -7.99
N GLY A 307 18.47 -27.85 -7.08
CA GLY A 307 18.94 -28.96 -6.27
C GLY A 307 19.49 -30.06 -7.18
N PRO A 308 20.69 -30.59 -6.91
CA PRO A 308 21.27 -31.66 -7.71
C PRO A 308 20.34 -32.87 -7.68
N ARG A 309 19.86 -33.25 -8.87
CA ARG A 309 19.08 -34.46 -9.09
C ARG A 309 19.98 -35.66 -8.78
N HIS A 310 19.84 -36.24 -7.61
CA HIS A 310 20.47 -37.53 -7.30
C HIS A 310 19.85 -38.60 -8.21
N THR A 311 20.59 -38.99 -9.24
CA THR A 311 20.33 -40.22 -9.99
C THR A 311 20.80 -41.39 -9.15
N THR A 312 19.86 -42.12 -8.54
CA THR A 312 20.11 -43.42 -7.92
C THR A 312 20.20 -44.46 -9.04
N THR A 313 21.41 -44.94 -9.32
CA THR A 313 21.63 -46.12 -10.16
C THR A 313 21.32 -47.35 -9.32
N GLY A 314 20.32 -48.12 -9.72
CA GLY A 314 19.95 -49.39 -9.10
C GLY A 314 21.01 -50.48 -9.38
N GLY A 315 21.24 -51.31 -8.38
CA GLY A 315 21.84 -52.65 -8.54
C GLY A 315 20.79 -53.70 -8.82
#